data_AF-A0A8A4TXN2-F1
#
_entry.id   AF-A0A8A4TXN2-F1
#
_cell.length_a   1.000
_cell.length_b   1.000
_cell.length_c   1.000
_cell.angle_alpha   90.00
_cell.angle_beta   90.00
_cell.angle_gamma   90.00
#
_symmetry.space_group_name_H-M   'P 1'
#
loop_
_entity.id
_entity.type
_entity.pdbx_description
1 polymer ?
#
loop_
_entity_poly.entity_id
_entity_poly.type
_entity_poly.pdbx_seq_one_letter_code
_entity_poly.pdbx_strand_id
1 'polypeptide(L)'
;MTKKLLRSSFLLYLFLIPGLLWAFETLQTDGNRRVVTIGDIHGDYDALVSILTTTGLINEAMDWTGGDTILVQTGDLLDRGARVREVLELMMSLEKQAPKMGGRVIVLLGNHETMNLTYFFRDVSSASYAQFTTAESEDKRERAYKAYVKLRRRRDAMMAIKGPRFNKEFKEAWMEHHPLGYLEYLEAIGPEGVYGRWLRQCPAIIQIDGKVFLHAGLNPDIYGSGWSVAEINAKVKEALARFDGYRKAMIDEKLIPASYDLGAILRAAKLHLQRPKRDMRGQPMRLTAGDRAFNEKMETFLKVRTGVLLDSKELLWFRGLAEWREDTHYQSVTNLLAAGGAQHFIAGHTPHPMGISRRFGGRVFLIDTGMLHHYYGGRPSALEIRGDTFTAIYPNETIVLSKGKPDQPPMAIVGDAPVQGTAPKVPTTYQGKEDHQHQNHNESDDGE
;
A
#
# COMPACT_ATOMS: atom_id res chain seq x y z
N MET A 1 28.20 67.38 25.49
CA MET A 1 26.99 66.91 26.19
C MET A 1 26.00 66.36 25.17
N THR A 2 25.79 65.04 25.22
CA THR A 2 24.53 64.30 24.95
C THR A 2 23.76 64.39 23.62
N LYS A 3 23.66 63.20 22.99
CA LYS A 3 22.43 62.51 22.49
C LYS A 3 21.85 63.06 21.16
N LYS A 4 21.46 62.28 20.13
CA LYS A 4 21.07 60.86 19.95
C LYS A 4 21.21 60.54 18.44
N LEU A 5 21.86 59.44 18.07
CA LEU A 5 21.72 58.84 16.75
C LEU A 5 20.59 57.79 16.79
N LEU A 6 19.77 57.80 15.74
CA LEU A 6 18.72 56.83 15.43
C LEU A 6 19.27 55.40 15.46
N ARG A 7 18.59 54.51 16.19
CA ARG A 7 18.62 53.07 15.92
C ARG A 7 17.23 52.68 15.44
N SER A 8 17.12 52.44 14.14
CA SER A 8 15.95 51.79 13.53
C SER A 8 15.98 50.31 13.91
N SER A 9 15.04 49.89 14.75
CA SER A 9 14.74 48.48 14.99
C SER A 9 13.79 48.00 13.90
N PHE A 10 14.32 47.28 12.92
CA PHE A 10 13.53 46.47 12.01
C PHE A 10 13.11 45.20 12.78
N LEU A 11 11.92 45.21 13.39
CA LEU A 11 11.30 43.97 13.87
C LEU A 11 10.80 43.19 12.65
N LEU A 12 11.55 42.17 12.24
CA LEU A 12 11.07 41.17 11.31
C LEU A 12 10.06 40.29 12.05
N TYR A 13 8.77 40.53 11.85
CA TYR A 13 7.73 39.58 12.22
C TYR A 13 7.89 38.35 11.31
N LEU A 14 8.55 37.30 11.83
CA LEU A 14 8.44 35.96 11.25
C LEU A 14 7.00 35.50 11.46
N PHE A 15 6.18 35.61 10.41
CA PHE A 15 4.99 34.80 10.30
C PHE A 15 5.45 33.33 10.27
N LEU A 16 5.32 32.64 11.41
CA LEU A 16 5.31 31.19 11.47
C LEU A 16 4.12 30.72 10.64
N ILE A 17 4.36 30.41 9.36
CA ILE A 17 3.44 29.65 8.53
C ILE A 17 3.39 28.23 9.13
N PRO A 18 2.28 27.77 9.72
CA PRO A 18 2.15 26.38 10.13
C PRO A 18 1.89 25.56 8.86
N GLY A 19 2.96 25.17 8.19
CA GLY A 19 2.86 24.45 6.91
C GLY A 19 4.17 23.99 6.29
N LEU A 20 5.31 24.15 6.98
CA LEU A 20 6.63 23.82 6.45
C LEU A 20 7.33 22.75 7.30
N LEU A 21 6.64 21.66 7.63
CA LEU A 21 7.31 20.40 7.95
C LEU A 21 7.62 19.72 6.61
N TRP A 22 8.77 20.07 6.04
CA TRP A 22 9.35 19.31 4.95
C TRP A 22 9.47 17.86 5.43
N ALA A 23 8.79 16.94 4.74
CA ALA A 23 9.01 15.52 4.93
C ALA A 23 10.47 15.25 4.56
N PHE A 24 11.35 15.19 5.56
CA PHE A 24 12.68 14.65 5.36
C PHE A 24 12.51 13.15 5.10
N GLU A 25 12.44 12.81 3.81
CA GLU A 25 12.34 11.44 3.28
C GLU A 25 13.62 10.64 3.58
N THR A 26 14.73 11.34 3.83
CA THR A 26 15.90 10.81 4.50
C THR A 26 16.05 11.49 5.86
N LEU A 27 15.96 10.71 6.92
CA LEU A 27 16.17 11.15 8.29
C LEU A 27 17.59 10.77 8.73
N GLN A 28 18.33 11.74 9.26
CA GLN A 28 19.58 11.52 9.97
C GLN A 28 19.33 11.77 11.46
N THR A 29 19.69 10.81 12.29
CA THR A 29 19.64 10.91 13.75
C THR A 29 21.07 11.03 14.30
N ASP A 30 21.23 10.93 15.62
CA ASP A 30 22.56 10.82 16.25
C ASP A 30 23.20 9.42 16.06
N GLY A 31 22.52 8.52 15.33
CA GLY A 31 22.94 7.17 15.04
C GLY A 31 22.66 6.17 16.17
N ASN A 32 22.21 6.62 17.35
CA ASN A 32 21.90 5.76 18.49
C ASN A 32 20.43 5.82 18.92
N ARG A 33 19.66 6.73 18.31
CA ARG A 33 18.21 6.83 18.49
C ARG A 33 17.53 5.50 18.22
N ARG A 34 16.63 5.12 19.12
CA ARG A 34 15.87 3.87 19.01
C ARG A 34 14.89 3.95 17.86
N VAL A 35 14.96 2.99 16.95
CA VAL A 35 13.95 2.77 15.91
C VAL A 35 13.27 1.43 16.19
N VAL A 36 11.95 1.41 16.23
CA VAL A 36 11.15 0.18 16.28
C VAL A 36 10.37 0.09 14.99
N THR A 37 10.38 -1.07 14.35
CA THR A 37 9.64 -1.27 13.10
C THR A 37 8.72 -2.48 13.18
N ILE A 38 7.50 -2.31 12.68
CA ILE A 38 6.44 -3.32 12.68
C ILE A 38 6.01 -3.56 11.23
N GLY A 39 5.88 -4.83 10.88
CA GLY A 39 5.44 -5.27 9.55
C GLY A 39 3.93 -5.13 9.32
N ASP A 40 3.43 -6.01 8.47
CA ASP A 40 2.05 -6.12 8.01
C ASP A 40 1.10 -6.47 9.16
N ILE A 41 -0.01 -5.72 9.27
CA ILE A 41 -0.97 -5.84 10.38
C ILE A 41 -2.28 -6.46 9.92
N HIS A 42 -2.73 -6.13 8.71
CA HIS A 42 -3.95 -6.65 8.10
C HIS A 42 -5.16 -6.65 9.03
N GLY A 43 -5.44 -5.52 9.67
CA GLY A 43 -6.60 -5.37 10.55
C GLY A 43 -6.59 -6.23 11.83
N ASP A 44 -5.45 -6.80 12.24
CA ASP A 44 -5.29 -7.45 13.54
C ASP A 44 -4.96 -6.44 14.64
N TYR A 45 -5.98 -5.77 15.15
CA TYR A 45 -5.83 -4.75 16.19
C TYR A 45 -5.21 -5.29 17.49
N ASP A 46 -5.60 -6.50 17.91
CA ASP A 46 -5.14 -7.06 19.19
C ASP A 46 -3.66 -7.47 19.10
N ALA A 47 -3.24 -8.03 17.96
CA ALA A 47 -1.82 -8.27 17.66
C ALA A 47 -0.99 -6.97 17.68
N LEU A 48 -1.51 -5.92 17.03
CA LEU A 48 -0.87 -4.60 17.02
C LEU A 48 -0.70 -4.03 18.44
N VAL A 49 -1.77 -4.01 19.23
CA VAL A 49 -1.74 -3.53 20.62
C VAL A 49 -0.76 -4.36 21.45
N SER A 50 -0.78 -5.69 21.30
CA SER A 50 0.14 -6.58 22.01
C SER A 50 1.61 -6.21 21.74
N ILE A 51 1.99 -6.03 20.48
CA ILE A 51 3.40 -5.73 20.15
C ILE A 51 3.80 -4.29 20.48
N LEU A 52 2.90 -3.31 20.33
CA LEU A 52 3.15 -1.93 20.76
C LEU A 52 3.35 -1.84 22.28
N THR A 53 2.56 -2.60 23.05
CA THR A 53 2.69 -2.68 24.52
C THR A 53 4.00 -3.36 24.90
N THR A 54 4.32 -4.50 24.27
CA THR A 54 5.56 -5.24 24.50
C THR A 54 6.81 -4.39 24.23
N THR A 55 6.76 -3.55 23.21
CA THR A 55 7.87 -2.64 22.86
C THR A 55 7.89 -1.35 23.69
N GLY A 56 6.95 -1.17 24.62
CA GLY A 56 6.81 0.02 25.47
C GLY A 56 6.39 1.28 24.73
N LEU A 57 5.87 1.15 23.51
CA LEU A 57 5.46 2.28 22.68
C LEU A 57 4.12 2.86 23.11
N ILE A 58 3.27 2.05 23.74
CA ILE A 58 1.98 2.47 24.29
C ILE A 58 1.77 1.95 25.72
N ASN A 59 0.93 2.63 26.49
CA ASN A 59 0.39 2.15 27.75
C ASN A 59 -1.02 1.53 27.58
N GLU A 60 -1.64 1.12 28.69
CA GLU A 60 -3.01 0.55 28.71
C GLU A 60 -4.10 1.50 28.19
N ALA A 61 -3.87 2.82 28.25
CA ALA A 61 -4.78 3.84 27.72
C ALA A 61 -4.58 4.10 26.21
N MET A 62 -3.70 3.33 25.55
CA MET A 62 -3.26 3.53 24.16
C MET A 62 -2.56 4.88 23.93
N ASP A 63 -2.02 5.49 24.99
CA ASP A 63 -1.21 6.69 24.89
C ASP A 63 0.24 6.35 24.57
N TRP A 64 0.89 7.19 23.76
CA TRP A 64 2.31 7.07 23.43
C TRP A 64 3.18 7.16 24.69
N THR A 65 3.98 6.14 24.93
CA THR A 65 5.01 6.09 25.98
C THR A 65 6.41 5.83 25.46
N GLY A 66 6.57 5.75 24.14
CA GLY A 66 7.85 5.45 23.49
C GLY A 66 8.95 6.52 23.62
N GLY A 67 8.71 7.63 24.33
CA GLY A 67 9.68 8.72 24.45
C GLY A 67 10.10 9.27 23.08
N ASP A 68 11.41 9.34 22.85
CA ASP A 68 12.01 9.79 21.59
C ASP A 68 12.11 8.70 20.51
N THR A 69 11.55 7.51 20.74
CA THR A 69 11.57 6.40 19.76
C THR A 69 10.95 6.82 18.43
N ILE A 70 11.52 6.30 17.33
CA ILE A 70 10.89 6.35 16.01
C ILE A 70 10.21 5.00 15.74
N LEU A 71 8.89 5.00 15.59
CA LEU A 71 8.14 3.86 15.09
C LEU A 71 8.02 3.96 13.57
N VAL A 72 8.42 2.92 12.84
CA VAL A 72 8.16 2.74 11.41
C VAL A 72 7.20 1.57 11.21
N GLN A 73 6.07 1.80 10.57
CA GLN A 73 5.14 0.73 10.16
C GLN A 73 5.27 0.58 8.64
N THR A 74 5.59 -0.62 8.15
CA THR A 74 5.99 -0.84 6.74
C THR A 74 4.82 -1.12 5.79
N GLY A 75 3.63 -0.58 6.02
CA GLY A 75 2.44 -0.77 5.17
C GLY A 75 1.62 -2.01 5.47
N ASP A 76 0.50 -2.16 4.78
CA ASP A 76 -0.49 -3.23 4.97
C ASP A 76 -1.18 -3.18 6.36
N LEU A 77 -1.76 -2.02 6.65
CA LEU A 77 -2.70 -1.81 7.75
C LEU A 77 -4.08 -2.41 7.44
N LEU A 78 -4.47 -2.31 6.16
CA LEU A 78 -5.80 -2.63 5.64
C LEU A 78 -5.94 -4.11 5.27
N ASP A 79 -7.18 -4.49 4.92
CA ASP A 79 -7.61 -5.77 4.36
C ASP A 79 -7.46 -6.99 5.27
N ARG A 80 -8.13 -8.08 4.87
CA ARG A 80 -8.21 -9.39 5.52
C ARG A 80 -8.85 -9.38 6.91
N GLY A 81 -8.21 -8.78 7.90
CA GLY A 81 -8.69 -8.76 9.28
C GLY A 81 -9.99 -7.98 9.47
N ALA A 82 -10.53 -8.10 10.67
CA ALA A 82 -11.86 -7.61 11.00
C ALA A 82 -11.87 -6.23 11.69
N ARG A 83 -10.71 -5.68 12.09
CA ARG A 83 -10.58 -4.48 12.94
C ARG A 83 -9.74 -3.37 12.31
N VAL A 84 -9.88 -3.22 10.99
CA VAL A 84 -9.14 -2.25 10.17
C VAL A 84 -9.33 -0.81 10.64
N ARG A 85 -10.55 -0.37 10.99
CA ARG A 85 -10.79 1.02 11.40
C ARG A 85 -10.07 1.34 12.71
N GLU A 86 -10.08 0.42 13.68
CA GLU A 86 -9.37 0.63 14.94
C GLU A 86 -7.86 0.68 14.75
N VAL A 87 -7.30 -0.13 13.82
CA VAL A 87 -5.88 -0.05 13.44
C VAL A 87 -5.55 1.34 12.88
N LEU A 88 -6.34 1.84 11.93
CA LEU A 88 -6.13 3.17 11.33
C LEU A 88 -6.23 4.28 12.39
N GLU A 89 -7.26 4.22 13.24
CA GLU A 89 -7.50 5.22 14.29
C GLU A 89 -6.38 5.23 15.33
N LEU A 90 -5.87 4.06 15.73
CA LEU A 90 -4.72 3.96 16.65
C LEU A 90 -3.45 4.54 16.01
N MET A 91 -3.11 4.16 14.78
CA MET A 91 -1.91 4.65 14.11
C MET A 91 -1.96 6.18 13.90
N MET A 92 -3.10 6.71 13.46
CA MET A 92 -3.33 8.16 13.33
C MET A 92 -3.28 8.89 14.68
N SER A 93 -3.71 8.24 15.77
CA SER A 93 -3.61 8.80 17.12
C SER A 93 -2.16 8.87 17.58
N LEU A 94 -1.42 7.77 17.47
CA LEU A 94 -0.02 7.69 17.89
C LEU A 94 0.88 8.66 17.10
N GLU A 95 0.61 8.84 15.81
CA GLU A 95 1.33 9.84 14.98
C GLU A 95 1.17 11.27 15.51
N LYS A 96 0.03 11.62 16.10
CA LYS A 96 -0.20 12.93 16.74
C LYS A 96 0.43 13.02 18.13
N GLN A 97 0.56 11.90 18.83
CA GLN A 97 1.05 11.86 20.20
C GLN A 97 2.58 11.84 20.27
N ALA A 98 3.24 11.01 19.46
CA ALA A 98 4.67 10.77 19.54
C ALA A 98 5.53 12.04 19.51
N PRO A 99 5.28 13.04 18.62
CA PRO A 99 6.08 14.26 18.58
C PRO A 99 6.02 15.09 19.87
N LYS A 100 4.94 14.97 20.66
CA LYS A 100 4.80 15.68 21.95
C LYS A 100 5.79 15.19 23.01
N MET A 101 6.32 13.98 22.83
CA MET A 101 7.33 13.36 23.69
C MET A 101 8.69 13.22 22.99
N GLY A 102 8.88 13.93 21.89
CA GLY A 102 10.10 13.89 21.08
C GLY A 102 10.20 12.68 20.15
N GLY A 103 9.24 11.75 20.16
CA GLY A 103 9.19 10.58 19.29
C GLY A 103 8.59 10.86 17.91
N ARG A 104 8.46 9.82 17.09
CA ARG A 104 7.84 9.91 15.76
C ARG A 104 7.18 8.60 15.38
N VAL A 105 6.02 8.65 14.73
CA VAL A 105 5.44 7.51 14.01
C VAL A 105 5.50 7.81 12.52
N ILE A 106 5.94 6.84 11.73
CA ILE A 106 5.99 6.89 10.28
C ILE A 106 5.26 5.66 9.77
N VAL A 107 4.15 5.87 9.08
CA VAL A 107 3.41 4.82 8.39
C VAL A 107 3.77 4.87 6.92
N LEU A 108 4.21 3.73 6.36
CA LEU A 108 4.49 3.58 4.94
C LEU A 108 3.26 3.06 4.20
N LEU A 109 3.17 3.35 2.90
CA LEU A 109 2.22 2.71 2.01
C LEU A 109 2.67 1.28 1.69
N GLY A 110 1.79 0.32 1.91
CA GLY A 110 1.88 -1.04 1.38
C GLY A 110 1.04 -1.24 0.13
N ASN A 111 1.02 -2.46 -0.40
CA ASN A 111 0.18 -2.73 -1.56
C ASN A 111 -1.31 -2.71 -1.21
N HIS A 112 -1.69 -3.05 0.02
CA HIS A 112 -3.09 -3.03 0.43
C HIS A 112 -3.61 -1.59 0.58
N GLU A 113 -2.77 -0.64 1.01
CA GLU A 113 -3.13 0.78 0.94
C GLU A 113 -3.35 1.24 -0.49
N THR A 114 -2.45 0.93 -1.44
CA THR A 114 -2.64 1.37 -2.84
C THR A 114 -3.77 0.64 -3.54
N MET A 115 -4.02 -0.63 -3.22
CA MET A 115 -5.21 -1.36 -3.67
C MET A 115 -6.47 -0.62 -3.24
N ASN A 116 -6.62 -0.31 -1.96
CA ASN A 116 -7.79 0.41 -1.45
C ASN A 116 -7.87 1.84 -2.03
N LEU A 117 -6.75 2.57 -2.12
CA LEU A 117 -6.68 3.93 -2.69
C LEU A 117 -7.09 3.99 -4.17
N THR A 118 -6.92 2.86 -4.87
CA THR A 118 -7.36 2.68 -6.25
C THR A 118 -8.69 1.94 -6.37
N TYR A 119 -9.44 1.78 -5.27
CA TYR A 119 -10.74 1.11 -5.21
C TYR A 119 -10.69 -0.37 -5.62
N PHE A 120 -9.54 -1.01 -5.50
CA PHE A 120 -9.37 -2.44 -5.74
C PHE A 120 -9.57 -3.24 -4.44
N PHE A 121 -10.83 -3.39 -4.05
CA PHE A 121 -11.24 -3.99 -2.77
C PHE A 121 -11.25 -5.51 -2.74
N ARG A 122 -10.29 -6.17 -3.42
CA ARG A 122 -10.26 -7.64 -3.54
C ARG A 122 -10.20 -8.33 -2.18
N ASP A 123 -9.45 -7.76 -1.24
CA ASP A 123 -9.09 -8.41 0.01
C ASP A 123 -9.79 -7.79 1.23
N VAL A 124 -10.75 -6.87 1.01
CA VAL A 124 -11.53 -6.24 2.09
C VAL A 124 -12.54 -7.25 2.63
N SER A 125 -12.50 -7.52 3.93
CA SER A 125 -13.45 -8.43 4.58
C SER A 125 -14.81 -7.76 4.80
N SER A 126 -15.87 -8.57 4.86
CA SER A 126 -17.22 -8.07 5.21
C SER A 126 -17.26 -7.42 6.60
N ALA A 127 -16.48 -7.95 7.55
CA ALA A 127 -16.31 -7.36 8.87
C ALA A 127 -15.63 -5.98 8.82
N SER A 128 -14.69 -5.76 7.89
CA SER A 128 -14.11 -4.43 7.67
C SER A 128 -15.16 -3.43 7.21
N TYR A 129 -16.03 -3.77 6.26
CA TYR A 129 -17.13 -2.89 5.87
C TYR A 129 -18.08 -2.60 7.03
N ALA A 130 -18.41 -3.62 7.85
CA ALA A 130 -19.37 -3.47 8.94
C ALA A 130 -19.01 -2.35 9.94
N GLN A 131 -17.72 -2.09 10.17
CA GLN A 131 -17.23 -1.00 11.04
C GLN A 131 -17.56 0.42 10.55
N PHE A 132 -17.97 0.55 9.29
CA PHE A 132 -18.35 1.81 8.66
C PHE A 132 -19.87 1.96 8.52
N THR A 133 -20.65 0.97 9.00
CA THR A 133 -22.11 1.02 8.96
C THR A 133 -22.64 2.18 9.80
N THR A 134 -23.65 2.85 9.27
CA THR A 134 -24.39 3.92 9.93
C THR A 134 -25.89 3.66 9.83
N ALA A 135 -26.70 4.46 10.55
CA ALA A 135 -28.15 4.40 10.42
C ALA A 135 -28.65 4.70 8.99
N GLU A 136 -27.84 5.37 8.16
CA GLU A 136 -28.19 5.73 6.78
C GLU A 136 -27.71 4.72 5.73
N SER A 137 -27.02 3.65 6.12
CA SER A 137 -26.35 2.75 5.17
C SER A 137 -27.32 2.09 4.19
N GLU A 138 -28.49 1.65 4.64
CA GLU A 138 -29.50 1.08 3.74
C GLU A 138 -30.01 2.11 2.72
N ASP A 139 -30.30 3.32 3.18
CA ASP A 139 -30.77 4.40 2.31
C ASP A 139 -29.69 4.82 1.30
N LYS A 140 -28.42 4.84 1.71
CA LYS A 140 -27.29 5.09 0.81
C LYS A 140 -27.19 4.01 -0.27
N ARG A 141 -27.30 2.74 0.09
CA ARG A 141 -27.30 1.61 -0.86
C ARG A 141 -28.46 1.70 -1.84
N GLU A 142 -29.66 2.04 -1.38
CA GLU A 142 -30.82 2.22 -2.23
C GLU A 142 -30.61 3.36 -3.25
N ARG A 143 -30.07 4.50 -2.82
CA ARG A 143 -29.74 5.62 -3.72
C ARG A 143 -28.65 5.25 -4.72
N ALA A 144 -27.61 4.56 -4.28
CA ALA A 144 -26.51 4.11 -5.14
C ALA A 144 -27.00 3.10 -6.19
N TYR A 145 -27.86 2.14 -5.81
CA TYR A 145 -28.49 1.21 -6.74
C TYR A 145 -29.30 1.94 -7.82
N LYS A 146 -30.15 2.91 -7.42
CA LYS A 146 -30.93 3.72 -8.37
C LYS A 146 -30.01 4.48 -9.34
N ALA A 147 -28.93 5.07 -8.85
CA ALA A 147 -27.93 5.75 -9.68
C ALA A 147 -27.24 4.79 -10.66
N TYR A 148 -26.85 3.61 -10.18
CA TYR A 148 -26.29 2.53 -10.98
C TYR A 148 -27.23 2.14 -12.13
N VAL A 149 -28.49 1.80 -11.83
CA VAL A 149 -29.49 1.38 -12.82
C VAL A 149 -29.70 2.46 -13.88
N LYS A 150 -29.83 3.73 -13.46
CA LYS A 150 -30.00 4.87 -14.36
C LYS A 150 -28.82 4.99 -15.33
N LEU A 151 -27.59 4.86 -14.82
CA LEU A 151 -26.40 4.96 -15.64
C LEU A 151 -26.24 3.76 -16.57
N ARG A 152 -26.46 2.55 -16.06
CA ARG A 152 -26.37 1.30 -16.83
C ARG A 152 -27.35 1.30 -18.00
N ARG A 153 -28.61 1.68 -17.79
CA ARG A 153 -29.61 1.82 -18.87
C ARG A 153 -29.16 2.80 -19.95
N ARG A 154 -28.65 3.98 -19.54
CA ARG A 154 -28.16 4.99 -20.48
C ARG A 154 -26.99 4.47 -21.31
N ARG A 155 -26.03 3.80 -20.66
CA ARG A 155 -24.88 3.20 -21.33
C ARG A 155 -25.30 2.10 -22.29
N ASP A 156 -26.17 1.19 -21.87
CA ASP A 156 -26.58 0.05 -22.68
C ASP A 156 -27.34 0.53 -23.94
N ALA A 157 -28.20 1.54 -23.79
CA ALA A 157 -28.84 2.21 -24.93
C ALA A 157 -27.83 2.89 -25.87
N MET A 158 -26.81 3.59 -25.33
CA MET A 158 -25.76 4.23 -26.12
C MET A 158 -24.90 3.21 -26.90
N MET A 159 -24.66 2.05 -26.31
CA MET A 159 -23.86 0.98 -26.91
C MET A 159 -24.69 0.08 -27.85
N ALA A 160 -26.00 0.29 -27.94
CA ALA A 160 -26.94 -0.60 -28.63
C ALA A 160 -26.81 -2.07 -28.17
N ILE A 161 -26.49 -2.29 -26.89
CA ILE A 161 -26.40 -3.62 -26.28
C ILE A 161 -27.67 -3.92 -25.50
N LYS A 162 -28.11 -5.17 -25.54
CA LYS A 162 -29.21 -5.64 -24.72
C LYS A 162 -28.75 -5.74 -23.26
N GLY A 163 -29.14 -4.76 -22.45
CA GLY A 163 -28.82 -4.73 -21.03
C GLY A 163 -29.57 -5.78 -20.20
N PRO A 164 -29.16 -6.02 -18.95
CA PRO A 164 -29.85 -6.95 -18.05
C PRO A 164 -31.25 -6.43 -17.67
N ARG A 165 -32.10 -7.36 -17.22
CA ARG A 165 -33.37 -7.00 -16.59
C ARG A 165 -33.12 -6.55 -15.15
N PHE A 166 -33.53 -5.32 -14.82
CA PHE A 166 -33.43 -4.78 -13.46
C PHE A 166 -34.64 -5.19 -12.62
N ASN A 167 -34.73 -6.49 -12.31
CA ASN A 167 -35.74 -7.10 -11.45
C ASN A 167 -35.26 -7.17 -9.99
N LYS A 168 -36.06 -7.82 -9.14
CA LYS A 168 -35.77 -8.00 -7.72
C LYS A 168 -34.47 -8.79 -7.53
N GLU A 169 -34.28 -9.87 -8.28
CA GLU A 169 -33.12 -10.75 -8.20
C GLU A 169 -31.82 -9.99 -8.54
N PHE A 170 -31.85 -9.16 -9.58
CA PHE A 170 -30.70 -8.31 -9.93
C PHE A 170 -30.39 -7.30 -8.82
N LYS A 171 -31.43 -6.72 -8.19
CA LYS A 171 -31.25 -5.81 -7.06
C LYS A 171 -30.61 -6.53 -5.88
N GLU A 172 -31.10 -7.71 -5.52
CA GLU A 172 -30.57 -8.52 -4.42
C GLU A 172 -29.09 -8.87 -4.65
N ALA A 173 -28.74 -9.34 -5.85
CA ALA A 173 -27.35 -9.61 -6.23
C ALA A 173 -26.48 -8.35 -6.14
N TRP A 174 -26.98 -7.18 -6.60
CA TRP A 174 -26.25 -5.93 -6.46
C TRP A 174 -26.03 -5.56 -4.98
N MET A 175 -27.06 -5.71 -4.15
CA MET A 175 -26.98 -5.43 -2.72
C MET A 175 -25.98 -6.35 -2.00
N GLU A 176 -25.92 -7.63 -2.37
CA GLU A 176 -24.95 -8.59 -1.83
C GLU A 176 -23.50 -8.16 -2.12
N HIS A 177 -23.23 -7.68 -3.33
CA HIS A 177 -21.91 -7.17 -3.72
C HIS A 177 -21.58 -5.79 -3.13
N HIS A 178 -22.55 -5.11 -2.51
CA HIS A 178 -22.38 -3.81 -1.86
C HIS A 178 -22.95 -3.91 -0.43
N PRO A 179 -22.30 -4.65 0.48
CA PRO A 179 -22.80 -4.85 1.84
C PRO A 179 -22.92 -3.54 2.63
N LEU A 180 -23.57 -3.60 3.79
CA LEU A 180 -23.62 -2.45 4.71
C LEU A 180 -22.22 -1.96 5.06
N GLY A 181 -22.05 -0.64 5.06
CA GLY A 181 -20.76 0.02 5.26
C GLY A 181 -19.84 0.06 4.03
N TYR A 182 -20.16 -0.63 2.92
CA TYR A 182 -19.36 -0.57 1.69
C TYR A 182 -19.20 0.85 1.14
N LEU A 183 -20.30 1.60 1.08
CA LEU A 183 -20.28 2.96 0.51
C LEU A 183 -19.58 3.95 1.45
N GLU A 184 -19.78 3.80 2.75
CA GLU A 184 -19.10 4.58 3.78
C GLU A 184 -17.60 4.30 3.81
N TYR A 185 -17.21 3.03 3.65
CA TYR A 185 -15.81 2.66 3.47
C TYR A 185 -15.26 3.38 2.24
N LEU A 186 -15.87 3.19 1.07
CA LEU A 186 -15.48 3.85 -0.18
C LEU A 186 -15.30 5.37 -0.01
N GLU A 187 -16.23 6.04 0.67
CA GLU A 187 -16.16 7.46 1.01
C GLU A 187 -14.97 7.77 1.95
N ALA A 188 -14.75 6.96 2.98
CA ALA A 188 -13.72 7.16 4.00
C ALA A 188 -12.29 6.94 3.48
N ILE A 189 -12.10 6.04 2.50
CA ILE A 189 -10.82 5.79 1.82
C ILE A 189 -10.64 6.69 0.58
N GLY A 190 -11.72 7.25 0.05
CA GLY A 190 -11.67 8.20 -1.06
C GLY A 190 -10.81 9.46 -0.79
N PRO A 191 -10.47 10.26 -1.81
CA PRO A 191 -9.56 11.41 -1.67
C PRO A 191 -10.05 12.48 -0.68
N GLU A 192 -11.36 12.57 -0.45
CA GLU A 192 -11.98 13.46 0.54
C GLU A 192 -12.35 12.75 1.85
N GLY A 193 -12.01 11.47 1.96
CA GLY A 193 -12.23 10.67 3.16
C GLY A 193 -11.19 10.93 4.24
N VAL A 194 -11.56 10.66 5.49
CA VAL A 194 -10.64 10.86 6.64
C VAL A 194 -9.38 10.01 6.52
N TYR A 195 -9.54 8.72 6.21
CA TYR A 195 -8.41 7.79 6.05
C TYR A 195 -7.74 7.98 4.69
N GLY A 196 -8.51 8.23 3.64
CA GLY A 196 -7.98 8.46 2.31
C GLY A 196 -7.06 9.67 2.18
N ARG A 197 -7.36 10.77 2.88
CA ARG A 197 -6.47 11.94 2.97
C ARG A 197 -5.18 11.62 3.72
N TRP A 198 -5.30 10.89 4.83
CA TRP A 198 -4.16 10.51 5.66
C TRP A 198 -3.20 9.58 4.91
N LEU A 199 -3.71 8.49 4.34
CA LEU A 199 -2.91 7.53 3.58
C LEU A 199 -2.19 8.16 2.38
N ARG A 200 -2.82 9.11 1.67
CA ARG A 200 -2.18 9.84 0.55
C ARG A 200 -1.01 10.75 0.99
N GLN A 201 -0.82 10.97 2.29
CA GLN A 201 0.32 11.69 2.85
C GLN A 201 1.45 10.75 3.30
N CYS A 202 1.17 9.46 3.46
CA CYS A 202 2.16 8.46 3.83
C CYS A 202 3.19 8.25 2.71
N PRO A 203 4.50 8.19 3.02
CA PRO A 203 5.52 7.82 2.04
C PRO A 203 5.45 6.32 1.69
N ALA A 204 5.98 5.93 0.54
CA ALA A 204 6.14 4.51 0.17
C ALA A 204 7.48 3.93 0.64
N ILE A 205 8.47 4.80 0.86
CA ILE A 205 9.82 4.45 1.26
C ILE A 205 10.40 5.56 2.14
N ILE A 206 11.23 5.20 3.12
CA ILE A 206 12.00 6.16 3.92
C ILE A 206 13.39 5.60 4.20
N GLN A 207 14.37 6.49 4.36
CA GLN A 207 15.71 6.12 4.81
C GLN A 207 16.02 6.79 6.16
N ILE A 208 16.51 6.01 7.13
CA ILE A 208 16.92 6.48 8.46
C ILE A 208 18.33 5.96 8.73
N ASP A 209 19.32 6.84 8.89
CA ASP A 209 20.72 6.47 9.21
C ASP A 209 21.30 5.37 8.29
N GLY A 210 21.07 5.51 6.98
CA GLY A 210 21.54 4.55 5.98
C GLY A 210 20.73 3.24 5.91
N LYS A 211 19.64 3.11 6.66
CA LYS A 211 18.72 1.96 6.66
C LYS A 211 17.46 2.33 5.91
N VAL A 212 17.02 1.50 4.98
CA VAL A 212 15.88 1.78 4.11
C VAL A 212 14.71 0.92 4.54
N PHE A 213 13.58 1.56 4.80
CA PHE A 213 12.33 0.93 5.15
C PHE A 213 11.37 1.10 3.98
N LEU A 214 10.80 -0.01 3.55
CA LEU A 214 9.85 -0.09 2.46
C LEU A 214 8.91 -1.26 2.70
N HIS A 215 7.81 -1.31 1.98
CA HIS A 215 6.86 -2.39 2.16
C HIS A 215 7.36 -3.73 1.59
N ALA A 216 7.75 -3.80 0.31
CA ALA A 216 8.18 -5.06 -0.32
C ALA A 216 9.66 -5.08 -0.75
N GLY A 217 10.02 -4.47 -1.87
CA GLY A 217 11.38 -4.63 -2.42
C GLY A 217 11.62 -3.81 -3.67
N LEU A 218 12.88 -3.54 -4.01
CA LEU A 218 13.24 -2.85 -5.26
C LEU A 218 13.69 -3.86 -6.31
N ASN A 219 13.04 -3.85 -7.48
CA ASN A 219 13.43 -4.67 -8.62
C ASN A 219 14.63 -4.06 -9.38
N PRO A 220 15.78 -4.75 -9.51
CA PRO A 220 16.96 -4.28 -10.23
C PRO A 220 16.70 -3.89 -11.69
N ASP A 221 15.75 -4.53 -12.36
CA ASP A 221 15.42 -4.19 -13.74
C ASP A 221 14.77 -2.79 -13.85
N ILE A 222 14.18 -2.30 -12.76
CA ILE A 222 13.51 -1.00 -12.68
C ILE A 222 14.39 0.04 -11.98
N TYR A 223 15.08 -0.36 -10.89
CA TYR A 223 15.78 0.54 -9.98
C TYR A 223 17.31 0.39 -10.02
N GLY A 224 17.85 -0.56 -10.80
CA GLY A 224 19.28 -0.89 -10.80
C GLY A 224 20.19 0.18 -11.40
N SER A 225 19.65 1.11 -12.20
CA SER A 225 20.40 2.25 -12.74
C SER A 225 20.55 3.42 -11.77
N GLY A 226 19.94 3.34 -10.59
CA GLY A 226 19.91 4.41 -9.59
C GLY A 226 18.50 4.69 -9.11
N TRP A 227 18.38 5.10 -7.84
CA TRP A 227 17.12 5.48 -7.24
C TRP A 227 17.36 6.40 -6.03
N SER A 228 16.40 7.28 -5.76
CA SER A 228 16.35 8.04 -4.51
C SER A 228 15.00 7.88 -3.83
N VAL A 229 14.97 8.04 -2.51
CA VAL A 229 13.74 7.99 -1.72
C VAL A 229 12.72 9.02 -2.23
N ALA A 230 13.20 10.22 -2.57
CA ALA A 230 12.36 11.31 -3.05
C ALA A 230 11.69 11.04 -4.39
N GLU A 231 12.44 10.53 -5.36
CA GLU A 231 11.88 10.19 -6.68
C GLU A 231 10.83 9.08 -6.57
N ILE A 232 11.07 8.08 -5.74
CA ILE A 232 10.13 6.97 -5.53
C ILE A 232 8.83 7.48 -4.88
N ASN A 233 8.94 8.25 -3.79
CA ASN A 233 7.77 8.80 -3.11
C ASN A 233 6.99 9.75 -4.02
N ALA A 234 7.66 10.60 -4.79
CA ALA A 234 7.04 11.46 -5.80
C ALA A 234 6.30 10.63 -6.86
N LYS A 235 6.93 9.57 -7.41
CA LYS A 235 6.32 8.67 -8.39
C LYS A 235 5.02 8.03 -7.88
N VAL A 236 5.02 7.55 -6.64
CA VAL A 236 3.82 6.95 -6.02
C VAL A 236 2.73 8.00 -5.80
N LYS A 237 3.08 9.17 -5.25
CA LYS A 237 2.14 10.27 -4.99
C LYS A 237 1.49 10.79 -6.27
N GLU A 238 2.29 10.99 -7.32
CA GLU A 238 1.80 11.41 -8.63
C GLU A 238 0.89 10.36 -9.27
N ALA A 239 1.21 9.07 -9.12
CA ALA A 239 0.36 8.00 -9.62
C ALA A 239 -1.01 7.98 -8.92
N LEU A 240 -1.06 8.16 -7.59
CA LEU A 240 -2.30 8.28 -6.83
C LEU A 240 -3.11 9.51 -7.26
N ALA A 241 -2.49 10.68 -7.34
CA ALA A 241 -3.16 11.91 -7.77
C ALA A 241 -3.72 11.80 -9.20
N ARG A 242 -2.98 11.14 -10.09
CA ARG A 242 -3.42 10.88 -11.47
C ARG A 242 -4.61 9.93 -11.51
N PHE A 243 -4.58 8.85 -10.72
CA PHE A 243 -5.70 7.94 -10.57
C PHE A 243 -6.96 8.67 -10.08
N ASP A 244 -6.85 9.48 -9.02
CA ASP A 244 -7.96 10.28 -8.49
C ASP A 244 -8.54 11.23 -9.55
N GLY A 245 -7.67 11.88 -10.32
CA GLY A 245 -8.05 12.75 -11.43
C GLY A 245 -8.81 12.00 -12.53
N TYR A 246 -8.36 10.79 -12.91
CA TYR A 246 -9.07 9.96 -13.88
C TYR A 246 -10.45 9.54 -13.38
N ARG A 247 -10.52 9.03 -12.15
CA ARG A 247 -11.78 8.61 -11.54
C ARG A 247 -12.77 9.78 -11.45
N LYS A 248 -12.32 10.95 -10.99
CA LYS A 248 -13.14 12.15 -10.94
C LYS A 248 -13.67 12.54 -12.32
N ALA A 249 -12.82 12.55 -13.34
CA ALA A 249 -13.23 12.85 -14.70
C ALA A 249 -14.31 11.89 -15.21
N MET A 250 -14.19 10.58 -14.92
CA MET A 250 -15.23 9.60 -15.30
C MET A 250 -16.55 9.81 -14.56
N ILE A 251 -16.53 10.25 -13.31
CA ILE A 251 -17.75 10.58 -12.54
C ILE A 251 -18.41 11.83 -13.12
N ASP A 252 -17.64 12.90 -13.36
CA ASP A 252 -18.14 14.17 -13.89
C ASP A 252 -18.77 13.99 -15.28
N GLU A 253 -18.16 13.16 -16.14
CA GLU A 253 -18.69 12.79 -17.46
C GLU A 253 -19.84 11.76 -17.41
N LYS A 254 -20.25 11.35 -16.20
CA LYS A 254 -21.30 10.35 -15.98
C LYS A 254 -21.00 9.03 -16.71
N LEU A 255 -19.72 8.64 -16.76
CA LEU A 255 -19.29 7.35 -17.29
C LEU A 255 -19.40 6.24 -16.23
N ILE A 256 -19.16 6.58 -14.96
CA ILE A 256 -19.29 5.67 -13.81
C ILE A 256 -20.09 6.35 -12.68
N PRO A 257 -20.82 5.59 -11.84
CA PRO A 257 -21.27 6.10 -10.55
C PRO A 257 -20.12 6.09 -9.54
N ALA A 258 -20.25 6.86 -8.47
CA ALA A 258 -19.25 6.90 -7.39
C ALA A 258 -19.13 5.57 -6.62
N SER A 259 -20.07 4.64 -6.77
CA SER A 259 -20.09 3.35 -6.08
C SER A 259 -19.24 2.27 -6.76
N TYR A 260 -18.55 2.56 -7.87
CA TYR A 260 -17.76 1.55 -8.58
C TYR A 260 -16.41 1.27 -7.91
N ASP A 261 -16.10 -0.02 -7.83
CA ASP A 261 -14.76 -0.56 -7.62
C ASP A 261 -13.89 -0.45 -8.89
N LEU A 262 -12.59 -0.74 -8.77
CA LEU A 262 -11.64 -0.66 -9.87
C LEU A 262 -12.03 -1.53 -11.07
N GLY A 263 -12.56 -2.74 -10.83
CA GLY A 263 -12.95 -3.65 -11.89
C GLY A 263 -14.07 -3.09 -12.75
N ALA A 264 -15.11 -2.52 -12.11
CA ALA A 264 -16.21 -1.85 -12.78
C ALA A 264 -15.76 -0.57 -13.50
N ILE A 265 -14.83 0.20 -12.92
CA ILE A 265 -14.24 1.38 -13.56
C ILE A 265 -13.50 0.99 -14.85
N LEU A 266 -12.62 -0.03 -14.79
CA LEU A 266 -11.88 -0.52 -15.96
C LEU A 266 -12.81 -1.01 -17.07
N ARG A 267 -13.86 -1.77 -16.73
CA ARG A 267 -14.88 -2.21 -17.71
C ARG A 267 -15.58 -1.02 -18.36
N ALA A 268 -15.95 0.01 -17.58
CA ALA A 268 -16.59 1.21 -18.12
C ALA A 268 -15.68 1.99 -19.07
N ALA A 269 -14.40 2.19 -18.70
CA ALA A 269 -13.42 2.86 -19.55
C ALA A 269 -13.17 2.10 -20.86
N LYS A 270 -13.07 0.76 -20.81
CA LYS A 270 -12.91 -0.08 -22.01
C LYS A 270 -14.13 0.03 -22.94
N LEU A 271 -15.34 -0.10 -22.39
CA LEU A 271 -16.58 0.04 -23.17
C LEU A 271 -16.71 1.44 -23.78
N HIS A 272 -16.29 2.50 -23.07
CA HIS A 272 -16.29 3.86 -23.60
C HIS A 272 -15.41 4.00 -24.85
N LEU A 273 -14.21 3.43 -24.85
CA LEU A 273 -13.29 3.51 -25.98
C LEU A 273 -13.76 2.68 -27.18
N GLN A 274 -14.48 1.59 -26.91
CA GLN A 274 -15.02 0.68 -27.94
C GLN A 274 -16.36 1.15 -28.52
N ARG A 275 -16.98 2.19 -27.97
CA ARG A 275 -18.32 2.63 -28.39
C ARG A 275 -18.34 3.01 -29.88
N PRO A 276 -19.42 2.67 -30.61
CA PRO A 276 -19.59 3.14 -31.97
C PRO A 276 -19.53 4.67 -32.01
N LYS A 277 -18.54 5.22 -32.70
CA LYS A 277 -18.43 6.67 -32.94
C LYS A 277 -19.36 7.03 -34.09
N ARG A 278 -20.67 6.85 -33.91
CA ARG A 278 -21.71 7.19 -34.87
C ARG A 278 -22.77 8.09 -34.24
N ASP A 279 -23.29 9.05 -35.00
CA ASP A 279 -24.40 9.88 -34.58
C ASP A 279 -25.75 9.13 -34.69
N MET A 280 -26.84 9.80 -34.28
CA MET A 280 -28.20 9.23 -34.37
C MET A 280 -28.66 8.91 -35.80
N ARG A 281 -27.93 9.36 -36.83
CA ARG A 281 -28.19 9.10 -38.25
C ARG A 281 -27.24 8.03 -38.82
N GLY A 282 -26.40 7.42 -37.97
CA GLY A 282 -25.45 6.37 -38.35
C GLY A 282 -24.16 6.89 -39.00
N GLN A 283 -23.94 8.21 -39.05
CA GLN A 283 -22.72 8.80 -39.63
C GLN A 283 -21.58 8.83 -38.62
N PRO A 284 -20.30 8.74 -39.06
CA PRO A 284 -19.15 8.87 -38.18
C PRO A 284 -19.21 10.16 -37.35
N MET A 285 -19.23 10.01 -36.02
CA MET A 285 -19.23 11.13 -35.10
C MET A 285 -17.84 11.80 -35.14
N ARG A 286 -17.80 13.08 -35.52
CA ARG A 286 -16.58 13.87 -35.45
C ARG A 286 -16.24 14.17 -34.00
N LEU A 287 -15.16 13.58 -33.49
CA LEU A 287 -14.70 13.84 -32.13
C LEU A 287 -14.26 15.29 -31.97
N THR A 288 -14.68 15.92 -30.88
CA THR A 288 -14.13 17.20 -30.44
C THR A 288 -12.69 17.02 -29.93
N ALA A 289 -11.97 18.13 -29.70
CA ALA A 289 -10.67 18.06 -29.02
C ALA A 289 -10.81 17.51 -27.59
N GLY A 290 -11.88 17.86 -26.89
CA GLY A 290 -12.20 17.34 -25.56
C GLY A 290 -12.42 15.84 -25.56
N ASP A 291 -13.17 15.30 -26.54
CA ASP A 291 -13.38 13.86 -26.67
C ASP A 291 -12.07 13.10 -26.90
N ARG A 292 -11.17 13.64 -27.72
CA ARG A 292 -9.85 13.03 -27.95
C ARG A 292 -9.02 13.01 -26.67
N ALA A 293 -8.93 14.14 -25.97
CA ALA A 293 -8.21 14.22 -24.71
C ALA A 293 -8.78 13.29 -23.62
N PHE A 294 -10.11 13.13 -23.56
CA PHE A 294 -10.74 12.19 -22.63
C PHE A 294 -10.43 10.74 -23.00
N ASN A 295 -10.48 10.38 -24.29
CA ASN A 295 -10.10 9.03 -24.74
C ASN A 295 -8.64 8.70 -24.39
N GLU A 296 -7.70 9.62 -24.62
CA GLU A 296 -6.28 9.44 -24.26
C GLU A 296 -6.10 9.20 -22.75
N LYS A 297 -6.88 9.89 -21.91
CA LYS A 297 -6.91 9.64 -20.46
C LYS A 297 -7.42 8.22 -20.15
N MET A 298 -8.47 7.76 -20.83
CA MET A 298 -9.00 6.39 -20.64
C MET A 298 -7.98 5.33 -21.07
N GLU A 299 -7.32 5.51 -22.21
CA GLU A 299 -6.27 4.61 -22.70
C GLU A 299 -5.09 4.52 -21.72
N THR A 300 -4.72 5.65 -21.13
CA THR A 300 -3.70 5.69 -20.08
C THR A 300 -4.18 5.02 -18.79
N PHE A 301 -5.42 5.30 -18.37
CA PHE A 301 -6.03 4.68 -17.19
C PHE A 301 -6.10 3.16 -17.28
N LEU A 302 -6.40 2.60 -18.45
CA LEU A 302 -6.45 1.14 -18.65
C LEU A 302 -5.12 0.43 -18.36
N LYS A 303 -4.00 1.17 -18.29
CA LYS A 303 -2.67 0.65 -17.91
C LYS A 303 -2.38 0.72 -16.41
N VAL A 304 -3.35 1.11 -15.56
CA VAL A 304 -3.14 1.27 -14.11
C VAL A 304 -2.56 0.03 -13.42
N ARG A 305 -2.89 -1.18 -13.91
CA ARG A 305 -2.41 -2.45 -13.37
C ARG A 305 -0.94 -2.77 -13.68
N THR A 306 -0.32 -2.04 -14.60
CA THR A 306 1.10 -2.21 -14.98
C THR A 306 1.91 -0.98 -14.59
N GLY A 307 1.51 -0.31 -13.49
CA GLY A 307 2.17 0.87 -12.96
C GLY A 307 2.54 0.69 -11.49
N VAL A 308 3.25 1.68 -10.95
CA VAL A 308 3.86 1.66 -9.60
C VAL A 308 2.92 1.28 -8.45
N LEU A 309 1.61 1.49 -8.61
CA LEU A 309 0.62 1.21 -7.56
C LEU A 309 0.23 -0.27 -7.47
N LEU A 310 0.23 -0.99 -8.60
CA LEU A 310 -0.44 -2.30 -8.73
C LEU A 310 0.37 -3.37 -9.48
N ASP A 311 1.51 -3.03 -10.09
CA ASP A 311 2.35 -4.00 -10.81
C ASP A 311 3.17 -4.84 -9.83
N SER A 312 3.15 -6.16 -10.02
CA SER A 312 3.89 -7.11 -9.18
C SER A 312 5.42 -6.93 -9.20
N LYS A 313 5.94 -6.22 -10.21
CA LYS A 313 7.38 -5.93 -10.36
C LYS A 313 7.81 -4.64 -9.67
N GLU A 314 6.87 -3.82 -9.23
CA GLU A 314 7.12 -2.50 -8.64
C GLU A 314 7.26 -2.57 -7.11
N LEU A 315 7.70 -1.47 -6.48
CA LEU A 315 8.26 -1.49 -5.12
C LEU A 315 7.33 -1.98 -4.01
N LEU A 316 6.02 -1.86 -4.22
CA LEU A 316 5.00 -2.24 -3.25
C LEU A 316 4.65 -3.73 -3.34
N TRP A 317 5.13 -4.44 -4.36
CA TRP A 317 4.74 -5.82 -4.61
C TRP A 317 5.91 -6.78 -4.82
N PHE A 318 7.10 -6.24 -5.09
CA PHE A 318 8.21 -7.05 -5.54
C PHE A 318 8.80 -7.93 -4.43
N ARG A 319 8.68 -9.25 -4.61
CA ARG A 319 9.08 -10.27 -3.61
C ARG A 319 10.53 -10.73 -3.71
N GLY A 320 11.36 -10.15 -4.59
CA GLY A 320 12.73 -10.61 -4.82
C GLY A 320 13.59 -10.67 -3.54
N LEU A 321 13.45 -9.69 -2.64
CA LEU A 321 14.16 -9.69 -1.35
C LEU A 321 13.80 -10.86 -0.44
N ALA A 322 12.62 -11.48 -0.62
CA ALA A 322 12.13 -12.63 0.13
C ALA A 322 12.32 -13.97 -0.61
N GLU A 323 12.31 -13.97 -1.93
CA GLU A 323 12.29 -15.21 -2.73
C GLU A 323 13.63 -15.57 -3.38
N TRP A 324 14.50 -14.60 -3.65
CA TRP A 324 15.76 -14.89 -4.32
C TRP A 324 16.70 -15.74 -3.48
N ARG A 325 17.49 -16.59 -4.14
CA ARG A 325 18.57 -17.31 -3.46
C ARG A 325 19.74 -16.39 -3.16
N GLU A 326 20.30 -16.53 -1.95
CA GLU A 326 21.37 -15.64 -1.48
C GLU A 326 22.69 -15.83 -2.25
N ASP A 327 23.00 -17.06 -2.65
CA ASP A 327 24.22 -17.39 -3.41
C ASP A 327 24.31 -16.73 -4.79
N THR A 328 23.17 -16.45 -5.41
CA THR A 328 23.09 -15.93 -6.79
C THR A 328 22.73 -14.44 -6.85
N HIS A 329 22.06 -13.90 -5.82
CA HIS A 329 21.55 -12.53 -5.84
C HIS A 329 22.21 -11.59 -4.82
N TYR A 330 23.24 -12.06 -4.10
CA TYR A 330 23.99 -11.23 -3.15
C TYR A 330 24.51 -9.93 -3.75
N GLN A 331 25.09 -10.02 -4.95
CA GLN A 331 25.64 -8.85 -5.64
C GLN A 331 24.52 -7.91 -6.12
N SER A 332 23.39 -8.44 -6.57
CA SER A 332 22.23 -7.64 -6.97
C SER A 332 21.70 -6.80 -5.81
N VAL A 333 21.53 -7.40 -4.63
CA VAL A 333 21.12 -6.69 -3.41
C VAL A 333 22.17 -5.66 -2.97
N THR A 334 23.45 -6.03 -3.02
CA THR A 334 24.55 -5.12 -2.68
C THR A 334 24.60 -3.91 -3.60
N ASN A 335 24.41 -4.11 -4.91
CA ASN A 335 24.38 -3.02 -5.89
C ASN A 335 23.16 -2.11 -5.68
N LEU A 336 21.98 -2.66 -5.39
CA LEU A 336 20.79 -1.88 -5.09
C LEU A 336 20.97 -0.99 -3.85
N LEU A 337 21.54 -1.55 -2.78
CA LEU A 337 21.86 -0.79 -1.56
C LEU A 337 22.87 0.32 -1.84
N ALA A 338 23.95 0.01 -2.57
CA ALA A 338 24.96 1.00 -2.95
C ALA A 338 24.37 2.13 -3.81
N ALA A 339 23.49 1.81 -4.74
CA ALA A 339 22.82 2.79 -5.61
C ALA A 339 21.99 3.81 -4.82
N GLY A 340 21.39 3.41 -3.69
CA GLY A 340 20.66 4.30 -2.78
C GLY A 340 21.43 4.79 -1.56
N GLY A 341 22.75 4.55 -1.50
CA GLY A 341 23.57 4.93 -0.34
C GLY A 341 23.12 4.26 0.98
N ALA A 342 22.60 3.04 0.90
CA ALA A 342 22.03 2.30 2.02
C ALA A 342 22.89 1.11 2.43
N GLN A 343 22.65 0.61 3.63
CA GLN A 343 23.35 -0.54 4.22
C GLN A 343 22.40 -1.72 4.46
N HIS A 344 21.12 -1.43 4.70
CA HIS A 344 20.10 -2.41 5.02
C HIS A 344 18.78 -2.07 4.34
N PHE A 345 18.08 -3.10 3.86
CA PHE A 345 16.64 -3.06 3.58
C PHE A 345 15.88 -3.71 4.73
N ILE A 346 14.80 -3.08 5.15
CA ILE A 346 13.84 -3.59 6.11
C ILE A 346 12.48 -3.59 5.41
N ALA A 347 11.89 -4.78 5.25
CA ALA A 347 10.69 -4.97 4.44
C ALA A 347 9.68 -5.94 5.07
N GLY A 348 8.40 -5.71 4.78
CA GLY A 348 7.26 -6.59 5.10
C GLY A 348 6.83 -7.44 3.90
N HIS A 349 5.53 -7.44 3.59
CA HIS A 349 4.85 -7.96 2.38
C HIS A 349 4.86 -9.48 2.14
N THR A 350 5.96 -10.15 2.49
CA THR A 350 6.12 -11.60 2.34
C THR A 350 6.16 -12.24 3.72
N PRO A 351 5.12 -12.98 4.12
CA PRO A 351 5.05 -13.54 5.46
C PRO A 351 6.16 -14.56 5.76
N HIS A 352 6.82 -14.37 6.90
CA HIS A 352 7.76 -15.29 7.53
C HIS A 352 7.20 -15.74 8.89
N PRO A 353 6.24 -16.69 8.95
CA PRO A 353 5.52 -17.03 10.17
C PRO A 353 6.41 -17.61 11.29
N MET A 354 7.59 -18.11 10.95
CA MET A 354 8.59 -18.57 11.93
C MET A 354 9.30 -17.42 12.66
N GLY A 355 9.22 -16.19 12.15
CA GLY A 355 9.85 -15.01 12.73
C GLY A 355 10.61 -14.15 11.73
N ILE A 356 11.13 -13.04 12.23
CA ILE A 356 11.89 -12.05 11.46
C ILE A 356 13.12 -12.71 10.83
N SER A 357 13.22 -12.62 9.51
CA SER A 357 14.27 -13.29 8.74
C SER A 357 15.40 -12.33 8.39
N ARG A 358 16.61 -12.68 8.82
CA ARG A 358 17.86 -12.01 8.43
C ARG A 358 18.42 -12.68 7.18
N ARG A 359 18.62 -11.91 6.12
CA ARG A 359 19.07 -12.43 4.81
C ARG A 359 20.23 -11.62 4.23
N PHE A 360 20.93 -12.21 3.27
CA PHE A 360 22.02 -11.61 2.50
C PHE A 360 23.13 -11.03 3.39
N GLY A 361 23.56 -11.82 4.38
CA GLY A 361 24.57 -11.39 5.36
C GLY A 361 24.12 -10.21 6.22
N GLY A 362 22.82 -10.06 6.47
CA GLY A 362 22.27 -8.93 7.23
C GLY A 362 22.01 -7.66 6.43
N ARG A 363 22.07 -7.71 5.09
CA ARG A 363 21.63 -6.61 4.21
C ARG A 363 20.12 -6.47 4.14
N VAL A 364 19.38 -7.53 4.47
CA VAL A 364 17.92 -7.55 4.39
C VAL A 364 17.35 -8.13 5.68
N PHE A 365 16.35 -7.44 6.23
CA PHE A 365 15.50 -7.94 7.31
C PHE A 365 14.06 -7.98 6.82
N LEU A 366 13.46 -9.16 6.85
CA LEU A 366 12.06 -9.38 6.49
C LEU A 366 11.26 -9.50 7.77
N ILE A 367 10.37 -8.52 8.01
CA ILE A 367 9.71 -8.29 9.30
C ILE A 367 8.21 -8.60 9.28
N ASP A 368 7.65 -8.96 8.13
CA ASP A 368 6.32 -9.55 8.06
C ASP A 368 6.39 -10.96 8.64
N THR A 369 5.81 -11.14 9.81
CA THR A 369 5.73 -12.44 10.49
C THR A 369 4.33 -13.01 10.44
N GLY A 370 3.45 -12.49 9.57
CA GLY A 370 2.09 -12.95 9.40
C GLY A 370 1.26 -12.81 10.68
N MET A 371 1.29 -11.62 11.32
CA MET A 371 0.71 -11.47 12.66
C MET A 371 -0.80 -11.71 12.73
N LEU A 372 -1.52 -11.54 11.61
CA LEU A 372 -2.89 -11.98 11.45
C LEU A 372 -2.96 -13.52 11.49
N HIS A 373 -2.93 -14.06 12.71
CA HIS A 373 -2.60 -15.46 12.97
C HIS A 373 -3.55 -16.44 12.29
N HIS A 374 -4.86 -16.18 12.30
CA HIS A 374 -5.84 -17.07 11.69
C HIS A 374 -5.71 -17.16 10.16
N TYR A 375 -5.02 -16.20 9.53
CA TYR A 375 -4.80 -16.17 8.08
C TYR A 375 -3.41 -16.73 7.72
N TYR A 376 -2.36 -16.35 8.45
CA TYR A 376 -0.97 -16.69 8.09
C TYR A 376 -0.28 -17.71 9.01
N GLY A 377 -0.89 -18.04 10.16
CA GLY A 377 -0.31 -18.90 11.19
C GLY A 377 0.87 -18.28 11.95
N GLY A 378 1.11 -16.98 11.78
CA GLY A 378 2.24 -16.25 12.33
C GLY A 378 2.00 -15.67 13.72
N ARG A 379 2.76 -14.64 14.09
CA ARG A 379 2.65 -14.02 15.43
C ARG A 379 3.03 -12.53 15.40
N PRO A 380 2.59 -11.72 16.38
CA PRO A 380 3.02 -10.32 16.45
C PRO A 380 4.54 -10.23 16.65
N SER A 381 5.18 -9.30 15.94
CA SER A 381 6.62 -9.05 16.08
C SER A 381 6.99 -7.60 15.75
N ALA A 382 8.09 -7.14 16.35
CA ALA A 382 8.74 -5.89 15.98
C ALA A 382 10.25 -6.11 15.84
N LEU A 383 10.90 -5.33 14.99
CA LEU A 383 12.35 -5.23 14.93
C LEU A 383 12.78 -3.94 15.62
N GLU A 384 13.53 -4.04 16.71
CA GLU A 384 14.19 -2.92 17.34
C GLU A 384 15.60 -2.74 16.75
N ILE A 385 15.93 -1.49 16.43
CA ILE A 385 17.20 -1.07 15.87
C ILE A 385 17.78 0.03 16.77
N ARG A 386 19.02 -0.17 17.23
CA ARG A 386 19.83 0.83 17.94
C ARG A 386 21.24 0.81 17.38
N GLY A 387 21.62 1.87 16.68
CA GLY A 387 22.84 1.88 15.87
C GLY A 387 22.86 0.73 14.86
N ASP A 388 23.81 -0.18 15.02
CA ASP A 388 23.98 -1.36 14.18
C ASP A 388 23.53 -2.66 14.88
N THR A 389 22.74 -2.56 15.96
CA THR A 389 22.15 -3.71 16.64
C THR A 389 20.71 -3.89 16.19
N PHE A 390 20.38 -5.11 15.75
CA PHE A 390 19.06 -5.49 15.27
C PHE A 390 18.50 -6.58 16.16
N THR A 391 17.34 -6.33 16.76
CA THR A 391 16.73 -7.21 17.77
C THR A 391 15.28 -7.50 17.41
N ALA A 392 14.93 -8.76 17.18
CA ALA A 392 13.54 -9.17 17.05
C ALA A 392 12.90 -9.21 18.45
N ILE A 393 11.74 -8.59 18.56
CA ILE A 393 10.90 -8.57 19.76
C ILE A 393 9.58 -9.26 19.41
N TYR A 394 9.18 -10.19 20.25
CA TYR A 394 7.89 -10.86 20.24
C TYR A 394 7.27 -10.73 21.65
N PRO A 395 5.94 -10.93 21.82
CA PRO A 395 5.29 -10.79 23.12
C PRO A 395 5.93 -11.59 24.28
N ASN A 396 6.60 -12.70 23.97
CA ASN A 396 7.17 -13.62 24.95
C ASN A 396 8.70 -13.80 24.86
N GLU A 397 9.36 -13.20 23.87
CA GLU A 397 10.80 -13.40 23.68
C GLU A 397 11.47 -12.23 22.93
N THR A 398 12.77 -12.08 23.16
CA THR A 398 13.63 -11.09 22.49
C THR A 398 14.87 -11.79 21.96
N ILE A 399 15.18 -11.60 20.69
CA ILE A 399 16.28 -12.29 19.99
C ILE A 399 17.15 -11.24 19.27
N VAL A 400 18.43 -11.16 19.64
CA VAL A 400 19.40 -10.33 18.91
C VAL A 400 19.76 -11.03 17.60
N LEU A 401 19.38 -10.45 16.47
CA LEU A 401 19.60 -11.00 15.13
C LEU A 401 21.00 -10.69 14.59
N SER A 402 21.53 -9.50 14.88
CA SER A 402 22.88 -9.10 14.51
C SER A 402 23.41 -7.95 15.34
N LYS A 403 24.74 -7.84 15.40
CA LYS A 403 25.49 -6.70 15.92
C LYS A 403 26.53 -6.28 14.89
N GLY A 404 26.52 -5.03 14.46
CA GLY A 404 27.51 -4.48 13.52
C GLY A 404 27.05 -4.47 12.06
N LYS A 405 27.96 -4.03 11.18
CA LYS A 405 27.72 -3.88 9.74
C LYS A 405 27.44 -5.23 9.05
N PRO A 406 26.80 -5.22 7.87
CA PRO A 406 26.56 -6.45 7.11
C PRO A 406 27.82 -7.28 6.86
N ASP A 407 27.65 -8.60 6.82
CA ASP A 407 28.75 -9.55 6.60
C ASP A 407 29.40 -9.33 5.23
N GLN A 408 30.65 -9.77 5.10
CA GLN A 408 31.29 -9.96 3.79
C GLN A 408 30.53 -11.02 2.99
N PRO A 409 30.54 -10.97 1.64
CA PRO A 409 29.91 -12.01 0.82
C PRO A 409 30.37 -13.38 1.29
N PRO A 410 29.47 -14.39 1.36
CA PRO A 410 29.91 -15.76 1.56
C PRO A 410 30.98 -16.03 0.49
N MET A 411 32.15 -16.55 0.89
CA MET A 411 33.20 -16.88 -0.07
C MET A 411 32.54 -17.69 -1.18
N ALA A 412 32.62 -17.19 -2.42
CA ALA A 412 32.31 -18.00 -3.57
C ALA A 412 33.07 -19.31 -3.37
N ILE A 413 32.38 -20.45 -3.45
CA ILE A 413 33.09 -21.71 -3.61
C ILE A 413 33.84 -21.55 -4.93
N VAL A 414 35.12 -21.17 -4.84
CA VAL A 414 36.06 -21.26 -5.93
C VAL A 414 36.41 -22.73 -6.02
N GLY A 415 35.82 -23.41 -7.00
CA GLY A 415 36.09 -24.81 -7.36
C GLY A 415 34.91 -25.35 -8.15
N ASP A 416 35.03 -25.92 -9.34
CA ASP A 416 36.18 -26.31 -10.15
C ASP A 416 35.77 -26.23 -11.63
N ALA A 417 36.75 -26.29 -12.55
CA ALA A 417 36.54 -26.44 -13.99
C ALA A 417 35.47 -27.52 -14.33
N PRO A 418 34.75 -27.41 -15.45
CA PRO A 418 33.62 -28.27 -15.74
C PRO A 418 34.07 -29.73 -15.93
N VAL A 419 33.80 -30.57 -14.93
CA VAL A 419 33.81 -32.01 -15.11
C VAL A 419 32.53 -32.39 -15.84
N GLN A 420 32.69 -32.85 -17.08
CA GLN A 420 31.63 -33.55 -17.81
C GLN A 420 31.20 -34.79 -16.99
N GLY A 421 30.02 -34.74 -16.38
CA GLY A 421 29.49 -35.80 -15.55
C GLY A 421 27.96 -35.87 -15.69
N THR A 422 27.48 -37.00 -16.19
CA THR A 422 26.09 -37.31 -16.54
C THR A 422 25.08 -37.02 -15.42
N ALA A 423 23.97 -36.38 -15.77
CA ALA A 423 22.84 -36.06 -14.88
C ALA A 423 22.22 -37.31 -14.22
N PRO A 424 21.98 -37.31 -12.89
CA PRO A 424 21.04 -38.24 -12.28
C PRO A 424 19.61 -37.70 -12.40
N LYS A 425 18.68 -38.59 -12.79
CA LYS A 425 17.24 -38.34 -12.77
C LYS A 425 16.76 -38.12 -11.34
N VAL A 426 16.10 -36.99 -11.08
CA VAL A 426 15.32 -36.77 -9.85
C VAL A 426 13.86 -37.20 -10.12
N PRO A 427 13.24 -38.04 -9.26
CA PRO A 427 11.85 -38.39 -9.38
C PRO A 427 10.96 -37.23 -8.90
N THR A 428 9.99 -36.86 -9.72
CA THR A 428 8.86 -36.01 -9.38
C THR A 428 7.94 -36.74 -8.42
N THR A 429 7.69 -36.19 -7.22
CA THR A 429 6.42 -36.34 -6.47
C THR A 429 6.47 -35.53 -5.19
N TYR A 430 5.76 -34.40 -5.16
CA TYR A 430 5.06 -33.93 -3.96
C TYR A 430 3.82 -33.16 -4.41
N GLN A 431 2.70 -33.87 -4.49
CA GLN A 431 1.36 -33.29 -4.54
C GLN A 431 0.89 -33.13 -3.09
N GLY A 432 0.61 -31.89 -2.68
CA GLY A 432 0.12 -31.56 -1.36
C GLY A 432 -0.88 -30.40 -1.43
N LYS A 433 -2.12 -30.75 -1.84
CA LYS A 433 -3.41 -30.13 -1.53
C LYS A 433 -3.47 -28.60 -1.35
N GLU A 434 -3.88 -27.92 -2.42
CA GLU A 434 -4.64 -26.66 -2.33
C GLU A 434 -6.12 -27.01 -2.09
N ASP A 435 -6.59 -26.79 -0.87
CA ASP A 435 -8.04 -26.67 -0.59
C ASP A 435 -8.49 -25.27 -1.01
N HIS A 436 -8.75 -25.10 -2.30
CA HIS A 436 -9.55 -23.98 -2.82
C HIS A 436 -11.03 -24.37 -2.81
N GLN A 437 -11.72 -24.05 -1.73
CA GLN A 437 -13.18 -23.94 -1.74
C GLN A 437 -13.61 -22.47 -1.67
N HIS A 438 -14.40 -22.10 -2.69
CA HIS A 438 -15.28 -20.93 -2.84
C HIS A 438 -14.62 -19.57 -3.15
N GLN A 439 -15.04 -18.79 -4.14
CA GLN A 439 -16.08 -18.90 -5.17
C GLN A 439 -15.66 -17.97 -6.31
N ASN A 440 -15.26 -18.54 -7.46
CA ASN A 440 -15.33 -17.83 -8.73
C ASN A 440 -16.77 -17.92 -9.22
N HIS A 441 -17.47 -16.80 -9.32
CA HIS A 441 -18.62 -16.69 -10.20
C HIS A 441 -18.24 -15.86 -11.42
N ASN A 442 -18.00 -16.60 -12.50
CA ASN A 442 -18.18 -16.16 -13.86
C ASN A 442 -19.55 -15.47 -13.98
N GLU A 443 -19.58 -14.21 -14.38
CA GLU A 443 -20.65 -13.76 -15.26
C GLU A 443 -20.34 -14.36 -16.63
N SER A 444 -21.02 -15.46 -16.92
CA SER A 444 -21.11 -16.08 -18.22
C SER A 444 -21.65 -15.09 -19.25
N ASP A 445 -20.99 -15.12 -20.40
CA ASP A 445 -21.59 -15.21 -21.73
C ASP A 445 -23.12 -15.30 -21.76
N ASP A 446 -23.78 -14.20 -22.15
CA ASP A 446 -25.12 -14.23 -22.74
C ASP A 446 -24.97 -13.63 -24.14
N GLY A 447 -24.90 -14.53 -25.12
CA GLY A 447 -24.89 -14.21 -26.54
C GLY A 447 -26.26 -13.74 -27.04
N GLU A 448 -26.25 -12.64 -27.82
CA GLU A 448 -26.67 -12.54 -29.23
C GLU A 448 -26.28 -11.15 -29.76
#